data_AF-A0A957Z4H2-F1
#
_entry.id   AF-A0A957Z4H2-F1
#
_cell.length_a   1.000
_cell.length_b   1.000
_cell.length_c   1.000
_cell.angle_alpha   90.00
_cell.angle_beta   90.00
_cell.angle_gamma   90.00
#
_symmetry.space_group_name_H-M   'P 1'
#
loop_
_entity.id
_entity.type
_entity.pdbx_description
1 polymer ?
#
loop_
_entity_poly.entity_id
_entity_poly.type
_entity_poly.pdbx_seq_one_letter_code
_entity_poly.pdbx_strand_id
1 'polypeptide(L)'
;ILLISRRIEPESVFREIDLSLLVFFGGLFIVTGAIESVGLSGQIFTFARPLAERGIAALSLVAVVLSNLISNVPAVLLFRPYIPDFPQPAQAWLTLAMSTTLAGNLTLLGSVANLIVAEIAYRRNVNLSFTEYLKAGPIITLFSLALGILWLMWVF
;
A
#
# COMPACT_ATOMS: atom_id res chain seq x y z
N ILE A 1 12.72 5.82 26.73
CA ILE A 1 12.08 6.06 28.05
C ILE A 1 11.41 4.79 28.61
N LEU A 2 10.72 3.96 27.81
CA LEU A 2 10.19 2.67 28.27
C LEU A 2 11.27 1.68 28.79
N LEU A 3 12.45 1.63 28.16
CA LEU A 3 13.56 0.74 28.55
C LEU A 3 14.36 1.16 29.80
N ILE A 4 14.07 2.33 30.38
CA ILE A 4 14.77 2.87 31.56
C ILE A 4 13.89 2.73 32.83
N SER A 5 12.60 2.45 32.66
CA SER A 5 11.68 2.21 33.76
C SER A 5 11.75 0.74 34.19
N ARG A 6 12.16 0.48 35.43
CA ARG A 6 12.16 -0.86 36.09
C ARG A 6 10.77 -1.52 36.23
N ARG A 7 9.74 -1.02 35.54
CA ARG A 7 8.37 -1.56 35.61
C ARG A 7 8.09 -2.65 34.58
N ILE A 8 8.90 -2.76 33.53
CA ILE A 8 8.73 -3.75 32.46
C ILE A 8 10.09 -4.38 32.20
N GLU A 9 10.21 -5.69 32.41
CA GLU A 9 11.45 -6.42 32.11
C GLU A 9 11.72 -6.32 30.60
N PRO A 10 12.92 -5.91 30.15
CA PRO A 10 13.23 -5.74 28.73
C PRO A 10 12.87 -6.97 27.88
N GLU A 11 13.03 -8.16 28.44
CA GLU A 11 12.71 -9.45 27.81
C GLU A 11 11.22 -9.58 27.43
N SER A 12 10.32 -9.01 28.23
CA SER A 12 8.88 -9.00 27.92
C SER A 12 8.56 -8.10 26.72
N VAL A 13 9.25 -6.97 26.57
CA VAL A 13 9.13 -6.09 25.40
C VAL A 13 9.70 -6.76 24.15
N PHE A 14 10.85 -7.43 24.26
CA PHE A 14 11.44 -8.15 23.12
C PHE A 14 10.57 -9.33 22.65
N ARG A 15 9.80 -9.98 23.54
CA ARG A 15 8.82 -11.01 23.15
C ARG A 15 7.61 -10.46 22.38
N GLU A 16 7.27 -9.19 22.57
CA GLU A 16 6.20 -8.53 21.81
C GLU A 16 6.63 -8.12 20.39
N ILE A 17 7.94 -8.07 20.13
CA ILE A 17 8.48 -7.74 18.81
C ILE A 17 8.40 -8.98 17.90
N ASP A 18 7.66 -8.87 16.80
CA ASP A 18 7.62 -9.89 15.76
C ASP A 18 8.82 -9.76 14.82
N LEU A 19 9.89 -10.50 15.12
CA LEU A 19 11.10 -10.53 14.29
C LEU A 19 10.84 -11.08 12.87
N SER A 20 9.91 -12.02 12.72
CA SER A 20 9.55 -12.57 11.40
C SER A 20 8.94 -11.50 10.52
N LEU A 21 8.04 -10.69 11.07
CA LEU A 21 7.45 -9.56 10.38
C LEU A 21 8.51 -8.50 10.02
N LEU A 22 9.41 -8.15 10.95
CA LEU A 22 10.49 -7.20 10.69
C LEU A 22 11.43 -7.65 9.56
N VAL A 23 11.80 -8.93 9.54
CA VAL A 23 12.61 -9.49 8.45
C VAL A 23 11.85 -9.46 7.12
N PHE A 24 10.55 -9.78 7.12
CA PHE A 24 9.71 -9.66 5.94
C PHE A 24 9.70 -8.23 5.37
N PHE A 25 9.56 -7.20 6.22
CA PHE A 25 9.66 -5.80 5.79
C PHE A 25 11.02 -5.43 5.23
N GLY A 26 12.09 -5.86 5.90
CA GLY A 26 13.44 -5.65 5.41
C GLY A 26 13.61 -6.23 3.99
N GLY A 27 13.13 -7.45 3.77
CA GLY A 27 13.11 -8.09 2.46
C GLY A 27 12.27 -7.32 1.43
N LEU A 28 11.07 -6.89 1.79
CA LEU A 28 10.17 -6.13 0.89
C LEU A 28 10.78 -4.80 0.45
N PHE A 29 11.44 -4.07 1.37
CA PHE A 29 12.12 -2.82 1.03
C PHE A 29 13.39 -3.04 0.19
N ILE A 30 14.13 -4.12 0.44
CA ILE A 30 15.28 -4.50 -0.42
C ILE A 30 14.81 -4.81 -1.84
N VAL A 31 13.76 -5.63 -1.99
CA VAL A 31 13.19 -5.98 -3.31
C VAL A 31 12.65 -4.74 -4.02
N THR A 32 11.94 -3.88 -3.30
CA THR A 32 11.49 -2.58 -3.81
C THR A 32 12.66 -1.75 -4.34
N GLY A 33 13.70 -1.56 -3.53
CA GLY A 33 14.86 -0.76 -3.90
C GLY A 33 15.63 -1.36 -5.08
N ALA A 34 15.65 -2.69 -5.21
CA ALA A 34 16.22 -3.38 -6.36
C ALA A 34 15.40 -3.14 -7.65
N ILE A 35 14.06 -3.16 -7.57
CA ILE A 35 13.18 -2.82 -8.71
C ILE A 35 13.40 -1.38 -9.15
N GLU A 36 13.59 -0.46 -8.21
CA GLU A 36 13.89 0.94 -8.48
C GLU A 36 15.27 1.13 -9.13
N SER A 37 16.31 0.47 -8.61
CA SER A 37 17.69 0.60 -9.10
C SER A 37 17.91 0.02 -10.49
N VAL A 38 17.12 -0.99 -10.89
CA VAL A 38 17.15 -1.59 -12.24
C VAL A 38 16.39 -0.73 -13.26
N GLY A 39 15.70 0.34 -12.84
CA GLY A 39 14.97 1.25 -13.74
C GLY A 39 13.67 0.66 -14.30
N LEU A 40 13.19 -0.45 -13.74
CA LEU A 40 11.90 -1.06 -14.09
C LEU A 40 10.75 -0.08 -13.84
N SER A 41 10.92 0.76 -12.82
CA SER A 41 10.12 1.92 -12.47
C SER A 41 9.78 2.81 -13.67
N GLY A 42 10.80 3.24 -14.41
CA GLY A 42 10.66 4.11 -15.58
C GLY A 42 9.97 3.42 -16.76
N GLN A 43 10.22 2.12 -16.96
CA GLN A 43 9.54 1.36 -18.01
C GLN A 43 8.05 1.21 -17.72
N ILE A 44 7.70 0.80 -16.50
CA ILE A 44 6.29 0.67 -16.08
C ILE A 44 5.58 2.02 -16.17
N PHE A 45 6.24 3.11 -15.76
CA PHE A 45 5.68 4.45 -15.90
C PHE A 45 5.45 4.84 -17.37
N THR A 46 6.36 4.52 -18.29
CA THR A 46 6.20 4.85 -19.71
C THR A 46 4.94 4.20 -20.30
N PHE A 47 4.62 2.98 -19.89
CA PHE A 47 3.37 2.31 -20.26
C PHE A 47 2.15 2.88 -19.54
N ALA A 48 2.28 3.25 -18.27
CA ALA A 48 1.19 3.71 -17.43
C ALA A 48 0.79 5.18 -17.68
N ARG A 49 1.74 6.03 -18.06
CA ARG A 49 1.59 7.47 -18.26
C ARG A 49 0.41 7.87 -19.16
N PRO A 50 0.27 7.35 -20.40
CA PRO A 50 -0.81 7.78 -21.30
C PRO A 50 -2.21 7.41 -20.79
N LEU A 51 -2.31 6.49 -19.82
CA LEU A 51 -3.55 6.18 -19.12
C LEU A 51 -3.69 7.03 -17.85
N ALA A 52 -2.62 7.19 -17.07
CA ALA A 52 -2.59 7.95 -15.83
C ALA A 52 -2.91 9.44 -16.02
N GLU A 53 -2.56 10.03 -17.15
CA GLU A 53 -2.84 11.45 -17.45
C GLU A 53 -4.31 11.70 -17.89
N ARG A 54 -5.12 10.65 -18.11
CA ARG A 54 -6.52 10.79 -18.59
C ARG A 54 -7.50 11.24 -17.51
N GLY A 55 -7.03 11.46 -16.28
CA GLY A 55 -7.83 11.96 -15.15
C GLY A 55 -7.88 11.00 -13.97
N ILE A 56 -8.66 11.39 -12.95
CA ILE A 56 -8.70 10.75 -11.63
C ILE A 56 -8.94 9.24 -11.73
N ALA A 57 -9.99 8.80 -12.43
CA ALA A 57 -10.33 7.37 -12.50
C ALA A 57 -9.24 6.52 -13.14
N ALA A 58 -8.59 7.03 -14.18
CA ALA A 58 -7.55 6.31 -14.90
C ALA A 58 -6.26 6.22 -14.08
N LEU A 59 -5.88 7.33 -13.41
CA LEU A 59 -4.78 7.34 -12.45
C LEU A 59 -5.04 6.40 -11.26
N SER A 60 -6.28 6.38 -10.73
CA SER A 60 -6.67 5.46 -9.67
C SER A 60 -6.54 3.99 -10.09
N LEU A 61 -6.99 3.62 -11.29
CA LEU A 61 -6.87 2.25 -11.79
C LEU A 61 -5.40 1.81 -11.87
N VAL A 62 -4.56 2.65 -12.46
CA VAL A 62 -3.13 2.41 -12.58
C VAL A 62 -2.50 2.27 -11.18
N ALA A 63 -2.80 3.19 -10.28
CA ALA A 63 -2.29 3.19 -8.91
C ALA A 63 -2.70 1.91 -8.16
N VAL A 64 -3.94 1.43 -8.32
CA VAL A 64 -4.42 0.21 -7.66
C VAL A 64 -3.63 -1.03 -8.09
N VAL A 65 -3.39 -1.16 -9.40
CA VAL A 65 -2.62 -2.29 -9.96
C VAL A 65 -1.19 -2.25 -9.45
N LEU A 66 -0.52 -1.09 -9.55
CA LEU A 66 0.85 -0.91 -9.09
C LEU A 66 1.01 -1.12 -7.58
N SER A 67 0.07 -0.60 -6.80
CA SER A 67 0.07 -0.71 -5.33
C SER A 67 -0.06 -2.16 -4.87
N ASN A 68 -0.84 -2.99 -5.57
CA ASN A 68 -0.96 -4.41 -5.23
C ASN A 68 0.23 -5.26 -5.72
N LEU A 69 0.98 -4.78 -6.72
CA LEU A 69 2.10 -5.54 -7.29
C LEU A 69 3.42 -5.27 -6.56
N ILE A 70 3.65 -4.03 -6.13
CA ILE A 70 4.93 -3.59 -5.54
C ILE A 70 4.76 -3.07 -4.11
N SER A 71 3.53 -2.86 -3.63
CA SER A 71 3.13 -2.19 -2.38
C SER A 71 2.89 -0.68 -2.52
N ASN A 72 2.17 -0.12 -1.53
CA ASN A 72 1.69 1.27 -1.53
C ASN A 72 2.81 2.31 -1.59
N VAL A 73 3.79 2.23 -0.68
CA VAL A 73 4.88 3.22 -0.59
C VAL A 73 5.75 3.22 -1.86
N PRO A 74 6.21 2.05 -2.36
CA PRO A 74 6.91 1.98 -3.65
C PRO A 74 6.11 2.58 -4.79
N ALA A 75 4.82 2.24 -4.92
CA ALA A 75 3.97 2.76 -5.97
C ALA A 75 3.93 4.29 -5.97
N VAL A 76 3.85 4.94 -4.81
CA VAL A 76 3.87 6.41 -4.72
C VAL A 76 5.22 6.99 -5.16
N LEU A 77 6.33 6.37 -4.76
CA LEU A 77 7.68 6.82 -5.14
C LEU A 77 7.91 6.75 -6.66
N LEU A 78 7.31 5.75 -7.32
CA LEU A 78 7.37 5.62 -8.78
C LEU A 78 6.71 6.79 -9.51
N PHE A 79 5.61 7.32 -8.99
CA PHE A 79 4.91 8.46 -9.60
C PHE A 79 5.49 9.81 -9.20
N ARG A 80 6.13 9.90 -8.02
CA ARG A 80 6.67 11.14 -7.46
C ARG A 80 7.42 12.04 -8.45
N PRO A 81 8.37 11.56 -9.27
CA PRO A 81 9.11 12.45 -10.17
C PRO A 81 8.24 13.02 -11.31
N TYR A 82 7.09 12.41 -11.61
CA TYR A 82 6.27 12.74 -12.77
C TYR A 82 4.98 13.51 -12.44
N ILE A 83 4.48 13.40 -11.21
CA ILE A 83 3.29 14.15 -10.77
C ILE A 83 3.40 15.67 -11.02
N PRO A 84 4.57 16.33 -10.86
CA PRO A 84 4.73 17.74 -11.19
C PRO A 84 4.42 18.11 -12.65
N ASP A 85 4.57 17.16 -13.58
CA ASP A 85 4.33 17.38 -15.02
C ASP A 85 2.86 17.16 -15.42
N PHE A 86 2.02 16.71 -14.49
CA PHE A 86 0.60 16.46 -14.78
C PHE A 86 -0.15 17.79 -14.93
N PRO A 87 -1.25 17.83 -15.71
CA PRO A 87 -2.06 19.04 -15.86
C PRO A 87 -2.58 19.62 -14.53
N GLN A 88 -2.84 18.75 -13.55
CA GLN A 88 -3.28 19.13 -12.21
C GLN A 88 -2.50 18.36 -11.13
N PRO A 89 -1.29 18.81 -10.75
CA PRO A 89 -0.42 18.05 -9.84
C PRO A 89 -1.02 17.81 -8.46
N ALA A 90 -1.76 18.78 -7.91
CA ALA A 90 -2.43 18.65 -6.61
C ALA A 90 -3.52 17.56 -6.63
N GLN A 91 -4.34 17.53 -7.67
CA GLN A 91 -5.36 16.51 -7.89
C GLN A 91 -4.70 15.12 -8.04
N ALA A 92 -3.62 15.04 -8.81
CA ALA A 92 -2.90 13.79 -9.03
C ALA A 92 -2.26 13.25 -7.74
N TRP A 93 -1.69 14.11 -6.89
CA TRP A 93 -1.20 13.72 -5.55
C TRP A 93 -2.29 13.16 -4.66
N LEU A 94 -3.44 13.84 -4.57
CA LEU A 94 -4.58 13.37 -3.77
C LEU A 94 -5.14 12.06 -4.29
N THR A 95 -5.26 11.94 -5.62
CA THR A 95 -5.72 10.72 -6.29
C THR A 95 -4.78 9.56 -5.99
N LEU A 96 -3.47 9.76 -6.10
CA LEU A 96 -2.46 8.74 -5.85
C LEU A 96 -2.44 8.32 -4.37
N ALA A 97 -2.49 9.27 -3.45
CA ALA A 97 -2.54 9.00 -2.02
C ALA A 97 -3.78 8.19 -1.64
N MET A 98 -4.96 8.63 -2.09
CA MET A 98 -6.22 7.92 -1.85
C MET A 98 -6.19 6.52 -2.47
N SER A 99 -5.80 6.42 -3.75
CA SER A 99 -5.90 5.15 -4.49
C SER A 99 -4.94 4.10 -3.97
N THR A 100 -3.68 4.45 -3.69
CA THR A 100 -2.69 3.49 -3.18
C THR A 100 -3.03 3.02 -1.77
N THR A 101 -3.55 3.91 -0.90
CA THR A 101 -4.00 3.52 0.45
C THR A 101 -5.21 2.57 0.40
N LEU A 102 -6.23 2.87 -0.40
CA LEU A 102 -7.44 2.06 -0.47
C LEU A 102 -7.23 0.74 -1.24
N ALA A 103 -6.31 0.74 -2.23
CA ALA A 103 -5.92 -0.45 -2.98
C ALA A 103 -5.31 -1.53 -2.10
N GLY A 104 -4.65 -1.17 -1.00
CA GLY A 104 -4.04 -2.13 -0.08
C GLY A 104 -5.04 -3.05 0.61
N ASN A 105 -6.34 -2.73 0.62
CA ASN A 105 -7.39 -3.59 1.16
C ASN A 105 -7.85 -4.68 0.18
N LEU A 106 -7.36 -4.67 -1.07
CA LEU A 106 -7.84 -5.57 -2.12
C LEU A 106 -7.55 -7.04 -1.78
N THR A 107 -6.37 -7.29 -1.23
CA THR A 107 -5.90 -8.63 -0.87
C THR A 107 -5.22 -8.62 0.50
N LEU A 108 -5.12 -9.79 1.12
CA LEU A 108 -4.40 -9.94 2.39
C LEU A 108 -2.92 -9.52 2.28
N LEU A 109 -2.31 -9.68 1.11
CA LEU A 109 -0.93 -9.30 0.83
C LEU A 109 -0.79 -7.83 0.37
N GLY A 110 -1.89 -7.17 0.01
CA GLY A 110 -1.89 -5.82 -0.57
C GLY A 110 -1.47 -4.73 0.41
N SER A 111 -1.53 -5.02 1.71
CA SER A 111 -1.01 -4.13 2.74
C SER A 111 -0.40 -4.95 3.86
N VAL A 112 0.72 -4.45 4.33
CA VAL A 112 1.37 -4.87 5.56
C VAL A 112 0.40 -4.89 6.75
N ALA A 113 -0.47 -3.89 6.86
CA ALA A 113 -1.39 -3.81 8.00
C ALA A 113 -2.30 -5.03 8.06
N ASN A 114 -2.68 -5.58 6.90
CA ASN A 114 -3.48 -6.80 6.81
C ASN A 114 -2.69 -8.02 7.32
N LEU A 115 -1.41 -8.11 6.98
CA LEU A 115 -0.51 -9.17 7.47
C LEU A 115 -0.34 -9.11 9.00
N ILE A 116 -0.17 -7.90 9.54
CA ILE A 116 -0.09 -7.69 11.00
C ILE A 116 -1.36 -8.20 11.67
N VAL A 117 -2.53 -7.82 11.14
CA VAL A 117 -3.82 -8.26 11.69
C VAL A 117 -3.99 -9.78 11.56
N ALA A 118 -3.60 -10.37 10.44
CA ALA A 118 -3.66 -11.82 10.22
C ALA A 118 -2.76 -12.58 11.21
N GLU A 119 -1.54 -12.11 11.45
CA GLU A 119 -0.61 -12.69 12.41
C GLU A 119 -1.14 -12.60 13.85
N ILE A 120 -1.68 -11.43 14.24
CA ILE A 120 -2.30 -11.26 15.56
C ILE A 120 -3.53 -12.18 15.72
N ALA A 121 -4.35 -12.32 14.67
CA ALA A 121 -5.50 -13.21 14.67
C ALA A 121 -5.06 -14.67 14.85
N TYR A 122 -4.02 -15.09 14.13
CA TYR A 122 -3.46 -16.44 14.22
C TYR A 122 -2.99 -16.75 15.65
N ARG A 123 -2.27 -15.83 16.30
CA ARG A 123 -1.86 -15.94 17.72
C ARG A 123 -3.03 -16.05 18.71
N ARG A 124 -4.22 -15.60 18.32
CA ARG A 124 -5.48 -15.71 19.09
C ARG A 124 -6.33 -16.91 18.68
N ASN A 125 -5.78 -17.87 17.94
CA ASN A 125 -6.48 -19.03 17.38
C ASN A 125 -7.61 -18.67 16.39
N VAL A 126 -7.55 -17.50 15.76
CA VAL A 126 -8.45 -17.09 14.69
C VAL A 126 -7.70 -17.20 13.36
N ASN A 127 -8.07 -18.17 12.53
CA ASN A 127 -7.37 -18.43 11.28
C ASN A 127 -7.97 -17.60 10.14
N LEU A 128 -7.33 -16.48 9.81
CA LEU A 128 -7.73 -15.61 8.70
C LEU A 128 -7.06 -16.08 7.40
N SER A 129 -7.73 -16.96 6.67
CA SER A 129 -7.21 -17.45 5.39
C SER A 129 -7.24 -16.38 4.30
N PHE A 130 -6.35 -16.50 3.31
CA PHE A 130 -6.30 -15.60 2.15
C PHE A 130 -7.65 -15.52 1.41
N THR A 131 -8.31 -16.67 1.22
CA THR A 131 -9.61 -16.76 0.54
C THR A 131 -10.74 -16.16 1.34
N GLU A 132 -10.72 -16.28 2.67
CA GLU A 132 -11.72 -15.65 3.54
C GLU A 132 -11.62 -14.12 3.46
N TYR A 133 -10.40 -13.58 3.50
CA TYR A 133 -10.17 -12.15 3.32
C TYR A 133 -10.64 -11.67 1.93
N LEU A 134 -10.38 -12.46 0.88
CA LEU A 134 -10.72 -12.11 -0.50
C LEU A 134 -12.24 -12.03 -0.77
N LYS A 135 -13.09 -12.52 0.13
CA LYS A 135 -14.55 -12.32 0.03
C LYS A 135 -14.95 -10.88 0.32
N ALA A 136 -14.26 -10.23 1.26
CA ALA A 136 -14.58 -8.88 1.71
C ALA A 136 -13.66 -7.82 1.07
N GLY A 137 -12.36 -8.11 0.91
CA GLY A 137 -11.35 -7.16 0.45
C GLY A 137 -11.71 -6.45 -0.87
N PRO A 138 -11.96 -7.19 -1.96
CA PRO A 138 -12.35 -6.60 -3.24
C PRO A 138 -13.62 -5.76 -3.19
N ILE A 139 -14.61 -6.19 -2.40
CA ILE A 139 -15.86 -5.45 -2.24
C ILE A 139 -15.59 -4.10 -1.55
N ILE A 140 -14.87 -4.13 -0.42
CA ILE A 140 -14.53 -2.93 0.35
C ILE A 140 -13.66 -1.99 -0.48
N THR A 141 -12.64 -2.51 -1.16
CA THR A 141 -11.77 -1.72 -2.04
C THR A 141 -12.55 -1.09 -3.18
N LEU A 142 -13.43 -1.83 -3.85
CA LEU A 142 -14.23 -1.30 -4.96
C LEU A 142 -15.14 -0.17 -4.49
N PHE A 143 -15.89 -0.37 -3.41
CA PHE A 143 -16.81 0.67 -2.89
C PHE A 143 -16.06 1.89 -2.39
N SER A 144 -14.99 1.71 -1.61
CA SER A 144 -14.20 2.83 -1.08
C SER A 144 -13.50 3.62 -2.18
N LEU A 145 -12.92 2.95 -3.19
CA LEU A 145 -12.33 3.61 -4.36
C LEU A 145 -13.38 4.34 -5.18
N ALA A 146 -14.53 3.72 -5.45
CA ALA A 146 -15.59 4.36 -6.23
C ALA A 146 -16.06 5.64 -5.55
N LEU A 147 -16.32 5.59 -4.24
CA LEU A 147 -16.70 6.78 -3.46
C LEU A 147 -15.60 7.85 -3.48
N GLY A 148 -14.34 7.46 -3.30
CA GLY A 148 -13.21 8.38 -3.33
C GLY A 148 -12.98 9.04 -4.70
N ILE A 149 -13.09 8.27 -5.79
CA ILE A 149 -13.01 8.77 -7.16
C ILE A 149 -14.14 9.75 -7.44
N LEU A 150 -15.38 9.38 -7.11
CA LEU A 150 -16.55 10.25 -7.30
C LEU A 150 -16.43 11.54 -6.49
N TRP A 151 -15.92 11.45 -5.26
CA TRP A 151 -15.67 12.62 -4.42
C TRP A 151 -14.62 13.54 -5.04
N LEU A 152 -13.47 13.01 -5.48
CA LEU A 152 -12.43 13.81 -6.12
C LEU A 152 -12.91 14.42 -7.45
N MET A 153 -13.72 13.70 -8.23
CA MET A 153 -14.34 14.22 -9.47
C MET A 153 -15.37 15.32 -9.21
N TRP A 154 -15.96 15.36 -8.01
CA TRP A 154 -16.90 16.41 -7.64
C TRP A 154 -16.17 17.66 -7.12
N VAL A 155 -15.02 17.48 -6.45
CA VAL A 155 -14.22 18.57 -5.88
C VAL A 155 -13.39 19.31 -6.94
N PHE A 156 -12.93 18.63 -7.98
CA PHE A 156 -12.05 19.15 -9.04
C PHE A 156 -12.73 19.14 -10.40
#